data_AF-A0A2E5YCU2-F1
#
_entry.id   AF-A0A2E5YCU2-F1
#
_cell.length_a   1.000
_cell.length_b   1.000
_cell.length_c   1.000
_cell.angle_alpha   90.00
_cell.angle_beta   90.00
_cell.angle_gamma   90.00
#
_symmetry.space_group_name_H-M   'P 1'
#
loop_
_entity.id
_entity.type
_entity.pdbx_description
1 polymer ?
#
loop_
_entity_poly.entity_id
_entity_poly.type
_entity_poly.pdbx_seq_one_letter_code
_entity_poly.pdbx_strand_id
1 'polypeptide(L)'
;MNRGKASIFLLWVILSFAISPVSNSIVSAEAQGNDLPTIIEMEIEDGTTVVQSTTIFGTVANEVAPNSISWELRDSSGSRLFVDLSEDLTLLQSSDSWNIWQFEIVLEPTSIGTCSCVLIVNSENNETDLKMLALSIFISTSSDPQPPTILIHNEIDGIWASGAAVISGVTSTQNRETPDILYEIRESTNVRCSHSYDDFDFDNFIDMSSESVWSNGIFELSIEVTDHDDGWHDLYIVAEDESSGKVAYDCSSIRVDNSAPQVFIDSPDEISEGYDGIHFDGTGTNDGDWGISGLIYVWSITKINQNSRENMFVISGPEKRTISFDTNESGVFEVTLRVTDNARNSDSVTKSFIVKNIEPVARLLIDGTPIYDGETFRLAEESTVIIDATTSSDTENDINSLRFVWRVNNVPIYEGGTREFGWPNEASEDFILTLEVIDDDSISSTISVLIRGENVPVSSFLPVIILFVSAIFFTYSVIRFRGDDEESDIPKWI
;
A
#
# COMPACT_ATOMS: atom_id res chain seq x y z
N MET A 1 -20.08 -83.04 19.24
CA MET A 1 -20.76 -82.48 18.06
C MET A 1 -20.27 -81.05 17.88
N ASN A 2 -19.89 -80.72 16.64
CA ASN A 2 -19.16 -79.58 16.09
C ASN A 2 -18.82 -78.29 16.87
N ARG A 3 -17.58 -77.85 16.57
CA ARG A 3 -16.92 -76.56 16.77
C ARG A 3 -17.72 -75.35 16.26
N GLY A 4 -17.50 -74.20 16.90
CA GLY A 4 -17.69 -72.87 16.30
C GLY A 4 -16.97 -71.79 17.11
N LYS A 5 -15.85 -71.27 16.58
CA LYS A 5 -15.08 -70.13 17.11
C LYS A 5 -15.71 -68.82 16.63
N ALA A 6 -15.74 -67.80 17.48
CA ALA A 6 -15.70 -66.37 17.10
C ALA A 6 -15.33 -65.58 18.38
N SER A 7 -14.05 -65.30 18.62
CA SER A 7 -13.30 -64.10 18.19
C SER A 7 -13.84 -62.81 18.80
N ILE A 8 -13.24 -62.43 19.92
CA ILE A 8 -13.36 -61.13 20.58
C ILE A 8 -12.55 -60.12 19.75
N PHE A 9 -13.23 -59.14 19.18
CA PHE A 9 -12.58 -57.96 18.57
C PHE A 9 -13.05 -56.74 19.35
N LEU A 10 -12.14 -56.16 20.13
CA LEU A 10 -12.26 -54.84 20.73
C LEU A 10 -12.18 -53.83 19.58
N LEU A 11 -13.27 -53.11 19.29
CA LEU A 11 -13.23 -51.91 18.45
C LEU A 11 -13.13 -50.69 19.38
N TRP A 12 -11.91 -50.19 19.55
CA TRP A 12 -11.68 -48.80 19.94
C TRP A 12 -11.49 -48.02 18.63
N VAL A 13 -12.52 -47.29 18.21
CA VAL A 13 -12.42 -46.32 17.12
C VAL A 13 -11.99 -45.00 17.76
N ILE A 14 -10.70 -44.71 17.66
CA ILE A 14 -10.16 -43.37 17.88
C ILE A 14 -10.47 -42.58 16.61
N LEU A 15 -11.41 -41.64 16.70
CA LEU A 15 -11.73 -40.73 15.61
C LEU A 15 -10.71 -39.58 15.64
N SER A 16 -9.72 -39.67 14.74
CA SER A 16 -8.74 -38.64 14.47
C SER A 16 -9.42 -37.48 13.74
N PHE A 17 -9.72 -36.38 14.44
CA PHE A 17 -9.96 -35.10 13.78
C PHE A 17 -8.60 -34.45 13.52
N ALA A 18 -8.21 -34.41 12.25
CA ALA A 18 -7.12 -33.58 11.77
C ALA A 18 -7.54 -32.11 11.86
N ILE A 19 -7.01 -31.40 12.85
CA ILE A 19 -7.09 -29.94 12.91
C ILE A 19 -5.92 -29.42 12.08
N SER A 20 -6.23 -28.83 10.94
CA SER A 20 -5.29 -28.03 10.16
C SER A 20 -4.90 -26.79 10.99
N PRO A 21 -3.61 -26.44 11.15
CA PRO A 21 -3.26 -25.14 11.69
C PRO A 21 -3.51 -24.11 10.59
N VAL A 22 -4.61 -23.36 10.70
CA VAL A 22 -4.71 -22.07 10.04
C VAL A 22 -3.71 -21.17 10.76
N SER A 23 -2.70 -20.72 10.01
CA SER A 23 -1.76 -19.70 10.40
C SER A 23 -2.52 -18.42 10.71
N ASN A 24 -2.83 -18.21 11.99
CA ASN A 24 -3.19 -16.89 12.48
C ASN A 24 -1.95 -16.00 12.39
N SER A 25 -2.00 -15.05 11.46
CA SER A 25 -1.16 -13.86 11.48
C SER A 25 -1.29 -13.22 12.86
N ILE A 26 -0.18 -13.16 13.60
CA ILE A 26 -0.06 -12.32 14.79
C ILE A 26 -0.03 -10.89 14.27
N VAL A 27 -1.21 -10.28 14.13
CA VAL A 27 -1.33 -8.84 14.16
C VAL A 27 -1.11 -8.47 15.62
N SER A 28 0.02 -7.80 15.89
CA SER A 28 0.23 -7.12 17.15
C SER A 28 -0.81 -6.01 17.23
N ALA A 29 -1.97 -6.32 17.79
CA ALA A 29 -2.88 -5.30 18.28
C ALA A 29 -2.18 -4.64 19.46
N GLU A 30 -1.71 -3.41 19.27
CA GLU A 30 -1.53 -2.51 20.40
C GLU A 30 -2.88 -2.48 21.13
N ALA A 31 -2.88 -2.91 22.39
CA ALA A 31 -4.04 -2.85 23.24
C ALA A 31 -4.40 -1.38 23.45
N GLN A 32 -5.31 -0.86 22.63
CA GLN A 32 -6.15 0.27 23.01
C GLN A 32 -6.93 -0.13 24.27
N GLY A 33 -7.11 0.84 25.16
CA GLY A 33 -7.64 0.65 26.51
C GLY A 33 -8.92 -0.17 26.54
N ASN A 34 -9.04 -0.96 27.60
CA ASN A 34 -10.15 -1.85 27.87
C ASN A 34 -11.38 -1.04 28.35
N ASP A 35 -11.88 -0.11 27.53
CA ASP A 35 -13.15 0.58 27.77
C ASP A 35 -14.27 -0.44 27.55
N LEU A 36 -15.04 -0.73 28.60
CA LEU A 36 -16.25 -1.53 28.45
C LEU A 36 -17.33 -0.67 27.79
N PRO A 37 -18.20 -1.26 26.95
CA PRO A 37 -19.22 -0.46 26.28
C PRO A 37 -20.23 0.09 27.29
N THR A 38 -20.63 1.34 27.12
CA THR A 38 -21.72 1.96 27.89
C THR A 38 -22.99 1.11 27.81
N ILE A 39 -23.63 0.86 28.95
CA ILE A 39 -24.87 0.10 29.06
C ILE A 39 -25.99 1.03 29.50
N ILE A 40 -27.10 1.02 28.76
CA ILE A 40 -28.34 1.73 29.12
C ILE A 40 -29.41 0.67 29.41
N GLU A 41 -30.06 0.76 30.56
CA GLU A 41 -31.19 -0.09 30.94
C GLU A 41 -32.39 0.76 31.36
N MET A 42 -33.59 0.24 31.12
CA MET A 42 -34.84 0.94 31.41
C MET A 42 -35.77 0.03 32.23
N GLU A 43 -36.43 0.59 33.25
CA GLU A 43 -37.43 -0.09 34.06
C GLU A 43 -38.82 -0.06 33.41
N ILE A 44 -38.88 -0.27 32.09
CA ILE A 44 -40.12 -0.39 31.33
C ILE A 44 -39.96 -1.47 30.25
N GLU A 45 -41.00 -2.28 30.05
CA GLU A 45 -41.02 -3.27 28.98
C GLU A 45 -41.27 -2.60 27.62
N ASP A 46 -40.63 -3.12 26.58
CA ASP A 46 -40.94 -2.76 25.21
C ASP A 46 -42.41 -3.06 24.86
N GLY A 47 -43.05 -2.15 24.11
CA GLY A 47 -44.47 -2.20 23.75
C GLY A 47 -45.42 -1.85 24.90
N THR A 48 -44.97 -1.19 25.97
CA THR A 48 -45.83 -0.79 27.09
C THR A 48 -46.83 0.29 26.67
N THR A 49 -48.09 0.16 27.13
CA THR A 49 -49.12 1.20 26.95
C THR A 49 -49.27 2.07 28.20
N VAL A 50 -49.15 3.39 28.03
CA VAL A 50 -49.25 4.41 29.08
C VAL A 50 -50.55 5.20 28.93
N VAL A 51 -51.47 5.03 29.88
CA VAL A 51 -52.80 5.68 29.87
C VAL A 51 -52.97 6.78 30.93
N GLN A 52 -52.03 6.86 31.88
CA GLN A 52 -52.01 7.84 32.96
C GLN A 52 -50.59 8.32 33.21
N SER A 53 -50.44 9.44 33.93
CA SER A 53 -49.15 9.94 34.39
C SER A 53 -48.31 8.82 35.00
N THR A 54 -47.11 8.61 34.46
CA THR A 54 -46.21 7.52 34.87
C THR A 54 -44.77 8.03 34.90
N THR A 55 -44.07 7.74 35.99
CA THR A 55 -42.62 7.95 36.12
C THR A 55 -41.92 6.63 35.85
N ILE A 56 -40.96 6.65 34.93
CA ILE A 56 -40.10 5.53 34.54
C ILE A 56 -38.68 5.85 34.99
N PHE A 57 -37.96 4.85 35.47
CA PHE A 57 -36.55 5.00 35.81
C PHE A 57 -35.67 4.30 34.76
N GLY A 58 -34.52 4.89 34.49
CA GLY A 58 -33.49 4.29 33.66
C GLY A 58 -32.13 4.40 34.34
N THR A 59 -31.20 3.54 33.91
CA THR A 59 -29.82 3.55 34.38
C THR A 59 -28.84 3.60 33.22
N VAL A 60 -27.73 4.30 33.43
CA VAL A 60 -26.55 4.25 32.56
C VAL A 60 -25.40 3.72 33.40
N ALA A 61 -24.71 2.72 32.88
CA ALA A 61 -23.56 2.11 33.53
C ALA A 61 -22.32 2.28 32.67
N ASN A 62 -21.26 2.87 33.26
CA ASN A 62 -20.02 3.22 32.58
C ASN A 62 -18.86 3.46 33.58
N GLU A 63 -17.62 3.53 33.11
CA GLU A 63 -16.45 3.88 33.94
C GLU A 63 -16.54 5.31 34.47
N VAL A 64 -16.96 6.26 33.62
CA VAL A 64 -17.06 7.70 33.92
C VAL A 64 -18.46 8.20 33.59
N ALA A 65 -18.91 9.24 34.29
CA ALA A 65 -20.21 9.84 34.02
C ALA A 65 -20.27 10.28 32.56
N PRO A 66 -21.39 10.03 31.86
CA PRO A 66 -21.51 10.43 30.47
C PRO A 66 -21.46 11.96 30.35
N ASN A 67 -20.88 12.44 29.24
CA ASN A 67 -20.82 13.87 28.94
C ASN A 67 -22.21 14.42 28.64
N SER A 68 -23.02 13.63 27.92
CA SER A 68 -24.40 13.97 27.65
C SER A 68 -25.30 12.74 27.79
N ILE A 69 -26.50 12.96 28.30
CA ILE A 69 -27.59 11.98 28.28
C ILE A 69 -28.88 12.70 27.95
N SER A 70 -29.66 12.15 27.03
CA SER A 70 -30.95 12.70 26.66
C SER A 70 -31.93 11.59 26.33
N TRP A 71 -33.22 11.93 26.38
CA TRP A 71 -34.24 11.08 25.81
C TRP A 71 -35.19 11.87 24.93
N GLU A 72 -35.74 11.15 23.96
CA GLU A 72 -36.69 11.65 22.99
C GLU A 72 -37.84 10.67 22.83
N LEU A 73 -39.06 11.19 22.75
CA LEU A 73 -40.19 10.45 22.18
C LEU A 73 -40.37 10.89 20.74
N ARG A 74 -40.30 9.95 19.82
CA ARG A 74 -40.44 10.19 18.37
C ARG A 74 -41.52 9.30 17.79
N ASP A 75 -42.31 9.83 16.88
CA ASP A 75 -43.19 9.04 16.00
C ASP A 75 -42.92 9.36 14.53
N SER A 76 -43.75 8.83 13.62
CA SER A 76 -43.61 9.05 12.17
C SER A 76 -43.75 10.52 11.75
N SER A 77 -44.31 11.38 12.60
CA SER A 77 -44.38 12.83 12.37
C SER A 77 -43.19 13.60 12.95
N GLY A 78 -42.26 12.91 13.61
CA GLY A 78 -41.04 13.46 14.18
C GLY A 78 -41.06 13.51 15.71
N SER A 79 -40.24 14.40 16.26
CA SER A 79 -40.06 14.57 17.70
C SER A 79 -41.34 15.06 18.37
N ARG A 80 -41.80 14.35 19.41
CA ARG A 80 -42.92 14.74 20.27
C ARG A 80 -42.45 15.46 21.52
N LEU A 81 -41.40 14.94 22.13
CA LEU A 81 -40.84 15.46 23.37
C LEU A 81 -39.36 15.09 23.42
N PHE A 82 -38.53 16.06 23.81
CA PHE A 82 -37.11 15.89 24.00
C PHE A 82 -36.71 16.50 25.35
N VAL A 83 -35.88 15.79 26.11
CA VAL A 83 -35.35 16.26 27.39
C VAL A 83 -33.88 15.87 27.49
N ASP A 84 -33.06 16.87 27.82
CA ASP A 84 -31.67 16.70 28.20
C ASP A 84 -31.60 16.43 29.71
N LEU A 85 -30.93 15.33 30.09
CA LEU A 85 -30.80 14.85 31.46
C LEU A 85 -29.35 14.97 31.98
N SER A 86 -28.46 15.63 31.24
CA SER A 86 -27.02 15.66 31.53
C SER A 86 -26.69 16.20 32.92
N GLU A 87 -27.54 17.07 33.48
CA GLU A 87 -27.39 17.61 34.84
C GLU A 87 -28.21 16.86 35.90
N ASP A 88 -29.10 15.96 35.50
CA ASP A 88 -30.11 15.30 36.36
C ASP A 88 -29.78 13.83 36.68
N LEU A 89 -28.49 13.46 36.56
CA LEU A 89 -28.01 12.12 36.88
C LEU A 89 -27.75 11.94 38.38
N THR A 90 -28.28 10.85 38.94
CA THR A 90 -28.05 10.46 40.33
C THR A 90 -27.16 9.22 40.40
N LEU A 91 -26.02 9.31 41.11
CA LEU A 91 -25.12 8.17 41.27
C LEU A 91 -25.76 7.14 42.24
N LEU A 92 -26.14 5.97 41.72
CA LEU A 92 -26.72 4.88 42.52
C LEU A 92 -25.66 3.98 43.13
N GLN A 93 -24.68 3.59 42.32
CA GLN A 93 -23.63 2.67 42.70
C GLN A 93 -22.31 3.13 42.10
N SER A 94 -21.26 3.02 42.89
CA SER A 94 -19.90 3.30 42.44
C SER A 94 -18.98 2.16 42.83
N SER A 95 -18.15 1.74 41.89
CA SER A 95 -17.04 0.80 42.03
C SER A 95 -15.77 1.47 41.48
N ASP A 96 -14.59 0.90 41.79
CA ASP A 96 -13.31 1.43 41.32
C ASP A 96 -13.18 1.47 39.78
N SER A 97 -14.01 0.73 39.05
CA SER A 97 -13.99 0.63 37.58
C SER A 97 -15.36 0.67 36.90
N TRP A 98 -16.46 0.82 37.64
CA TRP A 98 -17.80 0.76 37.05
C TRP A 98 -18.80 1.51 37.93
N ASN A 99 -19.47 2.49 37.37
CA ASN A 99 -20.40 3.37 38.05
C ASN A 99 -21.77 3.25 37.37
N ILE A 100 -22.83 3.39 38.16
CA ILE A 100 -24.22 3.32 37.68
C ILE A 100 -24.91 4.61 38.09
N TRP A 101 -25.36 5.37 37.10
CA TRP A 101 -26.18 6.57 37.27
C TRP A 101 -27.63 6.26 36.92
N GLN A 102 -28.56 6.85 37.66
CA GLN A 102 -29.99 6.76 37.41
C GLN A 102 -30.55 8.11 37.01
N PHE A 103 -31.54 8.04 36.11
CA PHE A 103 -32.36 9.16 35.68
C PHE A 103 -33.84 8.79 35.73
N GLU A 104 -34.70 9.79 35.69
CA GLU A 104 -36.16 9.63 35.63
C GLU A 104 -36.74 10.21 34.34
N ILE A 105 -37.79 9.56 33.84
CA ILE A 105 -38.59 9.99 32.70
C ILE A 105 -40.04 10.10 33.18
N VAL A 106 -40.64 11.28 33.04
CA VAL A 106 -42.04 11.52 33.41
C VAL A 106 -42.89 11.63 32.15
N LEU A 107 -43.80 10.67 31.97
CA LEU A 107 -44.72 10.62 30.85
C LEU A 107 -46.10 11.10 31.28
N GLU A 108 -46.56 12.19 30.67
CA GLU A 108 -47.87 12.80 30.93
C GLU A 108 -48.77 12.70 29.68
N PRO A 109 -49.63 11.67 29.57
CA PRO A 109 -50.46 11.46 28.37
C PRO A 109 -51.35 12.65 28.00
N THR A 110 -51.77 13.44 28.98
CA THR A 110 -52.59 14.64 28.75
C THR A 110 -51.84 15.78 28.05
N SER A 111 -50.52 15.86 28.26
CA SER A 111 -49.65 16.85 27.63
C SER A 111 -49.10 16.36 26.30
N ILE A 112 -48.76 15.07 26.22
CA ILE A 112 -48.14 14.46 25.04
C ILE A 112 -49.18 14.15 23.95
N GLY A 113 -50.40 13.76 24.34
CA GLY A 113 -51.42 13.25 23.42
C GLY A 113 -51.27 11.76 23.12
N THR A 114 -52.18 11.22 22.31
CA THR A 114 -52.08 9.81 21.86
C THR A 114 -50.88 9.67 20.90
N CYS A 115 -50.01 8.70 21.14
CA CYS A 115 -48.79 8.47 20.37
C CYS A 115 -48.38 6.99 20.30
N SER A 116 -48.11 6.50 19.10
CA SER A 116 -47.26 5.33 18.86
C SER A 116 -45.82 5.81 18.75
N CYS A 117 -45.15 5.93 19.88
CA CYS A 117 -43.85 6.57 19.99
C CYS A 117 -42.74 5.53 20.20
N VAL A 118 -41.56 5.79 19.65
CA VAL A 118 -40.32 5.16 20.08
C VAL A 118 -39.65 6.09 21.08
N LEU A 119 -39.40 5.58 22.29
CA LEU A 119 -38.56 6.21 23.30
C LEU A 119 -37.11 5.91 22.97
N ILE A 120 -36.36 6.95 22.65
CA ILE A 120 -34.94 6.89 22.31
C ILE A 120 -34.17 7.49 23.48
N VAL A 121 -33.25 6.74 24.06
CA VAL A 121 -32.32 7.22 25.09
C VAL A 121 -30.92 7.20 24.52
N ASN A 122 -30.29 8.36 24.48
CA ASN A 122 -28.93 8.55 23.97
C ASN A 122 -28.00 8.90 25.12
N SER A 123 -26.84 8.24 25.16
CA SER A 123 -25.73 8.54 26.07
C SER A 123 -24.45 8.73 25.28
N GLU A 124 -23.69 9.78 25.59
CA GLU A 124 -22.46 10.14 24.91
C GLU A 124 -21.32 10.33 25.91
N ASN A 125 -20.22 9.60 25.74
CA ASN A 125 -19.00 9.80 26.51
C ASN A 125 -17.92 10.56 25.73
N ASN A 126 -17.90 10.40 24.42
CA ASN A 126 -17.05 11.10 23.46
C ASN A 126 -17.65 10.88 22.05
N GLU A 127 -17.15 11.59 21.02
CA GLU A 127 -17.68 11.49 19.65
C GLU A 127 -17.65 10.06 19.06
N THR A 128 -16.86 9.16 19.64
CA THR A 128 -16.70 7.77 19.20
C THR A 128 -17.48 6.73 20.02
N ASP A 129 -18.06 7.14 21.16
CA ASP A 129 -18.81 6.27 22.08
C ASP A 129 -20.20 6.86 22.35
N LEU A 130 -21.04 6.73 21.32
CA LEU A 130 -22.46 7.06 21.34
C LEU A 130 -23.25 5.77 21.52
N LYS A 131 -24.05 5.70 22.58
CA LYS A 131 -24.94 4.58 22.85
C LYS A 131 -26.40 5.01 22.76
N MET A 132 -27.16 4.26 21.98
CA MET A 132 -28.59 4.42 21.80
C MET A 132 -29.33 3.19 22.35
N LEU A 133 -30.42 3.43 23.08
CA LEU A 133 -31.46 2.45 23.39
C LEU A 133 -32.78 2.96 22.81
N ALA A 134 -33.51 2.10 22.10
CA ALA A 134 -34.81 2.41 21.52
C ALA A 134 -35.86 1.41 22.01
N LEU A 135 -37.00 1.91 22.51
CA LEU A 135 -38.11 1.11 23.03
C LEU A 135 -39.44 1.65 22.50
N SER A 136 -40.35 0.77 22.10
CA SER A 136 -41.70 1.14 21.67
C SER A 136 -42.59 1.44 22.88
N ILE A 137 -43.26 2.58 22.87
CA ILE A 137 -44.20 3.01 23.91
C ILE A 137 -45.48 3.55 23.26
N PHE A 138 -46.62 3.08 23.76
CA PHE A 138 -47.94 3.51 23.29
C PHE A 138 -48.59 4.43 24.33
N ILE A 139 -48.63 5.73 24.06
CA ILE A 139 -49.33 6.69 24.91
C ILE A 139 -50.76 6.77 24.41
N SER A 140 -51.75 6.45 25.23
CA SER A 140 -53.15 6.49 24.79
C SER A 140 -54.02 7.37 25.66
N THR A 141 -54.77 8.28 25.03
CA THR A 141 -55.83 9.07 25.67
C THR A 141 -57.23 8.59 25.25
N SER A 142 -57.31 7.57 24.39
CA SER A 142 -58.56 7.01 23.85
C SER A 142 -58.50 5.48 23.76
N SER A 143 -59.58 4.85 23.29
CA SER A 143 -59.63 3.40 23.03
C SER A 143 -59.38 3.04 21.57
N ASP A 144 -59.07 4.02 20.72
CA ASP A 144 -58.88 3.78 19.29
C ASP A 144 -57.56 3.03 19.06
N PRO A 145 -57.53 2.07 18.11
CA PRO A 145 -56.30 1.36 17.78
C PRO A 145 -55.27 2.34 17.23
N GLN A 146 -54.04 2.18 17.69
CA GLN A 146 -52.90 2.99 17.32
C GLN A 146 -52.05 2.28 16.25
N PRO A 147 -51.39 3.01 15.33
CA PRO A 147 -50.48 2.39 14.37
C PRO A 147 -49.29 1.72 15.08
N PRO A 148 -48.53 0.87 14.39
CA PRO A 148 -47.23 0.40 14.87
C PRO A 148 -46.28 1.56 15.21
N THR A 149 -45.30 1.30 16.05
CA THR A 149 -44.10 2.14 16.15
C THR A 149 -43.12 1.75 15.05
N ILE A 150 -42.21 2.65 14.66
CA ILE A 150 -41.11 2.30 13.77
C ILE A 150 -39.96 3.30 13.95
N LEU A 151 -38.74 2.78 13.99
CA LEU A 151 -37.50 3.54 13.97
C LEU A 151 -36.44 2.73 13.24
N ILE A 152 -35.85 3.29 12.19
CA ILE A 152 -34.68 2.73 11.52
C ILE A 152 -33.43 3.14 12.30
N HIS A 153 -32.57 2.17 12.61
CA HIS A 153 -31.27 2.47 13.18
C HIS A 153 -30.37 3.06 12.09
N ASN A 154 -30.13 4.38 12.18
CA ASN A 154 -29.25 5.08 11.26
C ASN A 154 -27.83 5.18 11.82
N GLU A 155 -26.83 4.86 11.00
CA GLU A 155 -25.45 5.26 11.27
C GLU A 155 -25.30 6.76 10.97
N ILE A 156 -24.55 7.48 11.82
CA ILE A 156 -24.38 8.93 11.76
C ILE A 156 -23.84 9.38 10.40
N ASP A 157 -22.99 8.55 9.79
CA ASP A 157 -22.39 8.82 8.48
C ASP A 157 -23.20 8.29 7.30
N GLY A 158 -24.33 7.61 7.53
CA GLY A 158 -25.15 6.96 6.50
C GLY A 158 -24.55 5.66 5.97
N ILE A 159 -25.40 4.78 5.43
CA ILE A 159 -25.03 3.42 5.03
C ILE A 159 -24.53 3.43 3.58
N TRP A 160 -23.32 2.92 3.34
CA TRP A 160 -22.81 2.61 2.00
C TRP A 160 -23.23 1.20 1.60
N ALA A 161 -23.79 1.04 0.40
CA ALA A 161 -24.28 -0.23 -0.09
C ALA A 161 -23.79 -0.49 -1.53
N SER A 162 -23.27 -1.70 -1.74
CA SER A 162 -22.97 -2.28 -3.04
C SER A 162 -23.63 -3.65 -3.12
N GLY A 163 -24.46 -3.86 -4.13
CA GLY A 163 -25.24 -5.09 -4.34
C GLY A 163 -26.43 -5.24 -3.39
N ALA A 164 -26.22 -5.11 -2.07
CA ALA A 164 -27.27 -5.14 -1.05
C ALA A 164 -26.96 -4.19 0.12
N ALA A 165 -28.03 -3.64 0.72
CA ALA A 165 -28.01 -2.85 1.95
C ALA A 165 -28.59 -3.64 3.11
N VAL A 166 -27.89 -3.70 4.24
CA VAL A 166 -28.40 -4.33 5.48
C VAL A 166 -28.93 -3.24 6.38
N ILE A 167 -30.21 -3.34 6.73
CA ILE A 167 -30.94 -2.33 7.49
C ILE A 167 -31.52 -3.00 8.74
N SER A 168 -31.46 -2.30 9.87
CA SER A 168 -32.09 -2.75 11.10
C SER A 168 -32.91 -1.64 11.73
N GLY A 169 -33.84 -2.02 12.58
CA GLY A 169 -34.66 -1.05 13.31
C GLY A 169 -35.51 -1.72 14.37
N VAL A 170 -36.26 -0.90 15.09
CA VAL A 170 -37.26 -1.35 16.07
C VAL A 170 -38.66 -0.99 15.60
N THR A 171 -39.60 -1.88 15.88
CA THR A 171 -41.01 -1.67 15.58
C THR A 171 -41.82 -2.62 16.45
N SER A 172 -43.00 -2.17 16.85
CA SER A 172 -43.92 -2.95 17.68
C SER A 172 -45.34 -2.50 17.41
N THR A 173 -46.28 -3.38 17.69
CA THR A 173 -47.71 -3.11 17.65
C THR A 173 -48.28 -3.00 19.07
N GLN A 174 -49.39 -2.28 19.22
CA GLN A 174 -50.00 -2.09 20.54
C GLN A 174 -50.51 -3.42 21.15
N ASN A 175 -50.86 -4.40 20.30
CA ASN A 175 -51.31 -5.72 20.69
C ASN A 175 -50.17 -6.76 20.84
N ARG A 176 -48.90 -6.35 20.63
CA ARG A 176 -47.70 -7.20 20.68
C ARG A 176 -47.65 -8.29 19.59
N GLU A 177 -48.39 -8.12 18.50
CA GLU A 177 -48.24 -8.91 17.28
C GLU A 177 -47.04 -8.40 16.47
N THR A 178 -46.42 -9.26 15.67
CA THR A 178 -45.34 -8.86 14.77
C THR A 178 -45.94 -8.08 13.60
N PRO A 179 -45.56 -6.80 13.39
CA PRO A 179 -46.06 -6.03 12.25
C PRO A 179 -45.47 -6.56 10.95
N ASP A 180 -46.22 -6.40 9.87
CA ASP A 180 -45.72 -6.62 8.52
C ASP A 180 -44.77 -5.49 8.12
N ILE A 181 -43.70 -5.83 7.40
CA ILE A 181 -42.65 -4.89 7.03
C ILE A 181 -42.56 -4.78 5.53
N LEU A 182 -42.81 -3.58 5.03
CA LEU A 182 -42.70 -3.27 3.62
C LEU A 182 -41.63 -2.20 3.40
N TYR A 183 -41.01 -2.19 2.23
CA TYR A 183 -40.07 -1.13 1.87
C TYR A 183 -40.26 -0.61 0.44
N GLU A 184 -39.77 0.61 0.23
CA GLU A 184 -39.62 1.21 -1.09
C GLU A 184 -38.31 2.00 -1.13
N ILE A 185 -37.54 1.84 -2.22
CA ILE A 185 -36.34 2.64 -2.49
C ILE A 185 -36.66 3.67 -3.56
N ARG A 186 -36.28 4.92 -3.30
CA ARG A 186 -36.42 6.03 -4.25
C ARG A 186 -35.10 6.78 -4.38
N GLU A 187 -34.82 7.35 -5.54
CA GLU A 187 -33.73 8.33 -5.67
C GLU A 187 -33.99 9.52 -4.73
N SER A 188 -32.98 9.92 -3.95
CA SER A 188 -33.10 11.05 -3.03
C SER A 188 -33.24 12.36 -3.80
N THR A 189 -34.09 13.25 -3.30
CA THR A 189 -34.11 14.64 -3.78
C THR A 189 -33.03 15.48 -3.05
N ASN A 190 -32.95 16.77 -3.37
CA ASN A 190 -32.11 17.71 -2.62
C ASN A 190 -32.42 17.73 -1.11
N VAL A 191 -33.66 17.40 -0.73
CA VAL A 191 -34.06 17.19 0.66
C VAL A 191 -34.34 15.70 0.83
N ARG A 192 -33.40 15.04 1.51
CA ARG A 192 -33.51 13.63 1.89
C ARG A 192 -34.72 13.37 2.77
N CYS A 193 -35.36 12.22 2.57
CA CYS A 193 -36.53 11.79 3.33
C CYS A 193 -37.64 12.86 3.38
N SER A 194 -37.88 13.54 2.26
CA SER A 194 -38.84 14.66 2.19
C SER A 194 -40.26 14.26 1.84
N HIS A 195 -40.48 13.00 1.42
CA HIS A 195 -41.83 12.55 1.08
C HIS A 195 -42.65 12.30 2.34
N SER A 196 -43.91 12.69 2.24
CA SER A 196 -44.90 12.46 3.28
C SER A 196 -45.73 11.22 2.98
N TYR A 197 -46.46 10.74 3.98
CA TYR A 197 -47.40 9.63 3.83
C TYR A 197 -48.34 9.76 2.62
N ASP A 198 -48.80 10.98 2.30
CA ASP A 198 -49.73 11.23 1.20
C ASP A 198 -49.11 10.99 -0.19
N ASP A 199 -47.78 10.88 -0.26
CA ASP A 199 -47.00 10.63 -1.49
C ASP A 199 -46.70 9.13 -1.71
N PHE A 200 -47.19 8.26 -0.83
CA PHE A 200 -46.96 6.81 -0.93
C PHE A 200 -48.01 6.15 -1.81
N ASP A 201 -47.51 5.36 -2.75
CA ASP A 201 -48.30 4.41 -3.52
C ASP A 201 -47.92 3.01 -3.04
N PHE A 202 -48.77 2.44 -2.20
CA PHE A 202 -48.52 1.16 -1.54
C PHE A 202 -48.37 -0.01 -2.52
N ASP A 203 -48.81 0.14 -3.78
CA ASP A 203 -48.58 -0.87 -4.82
C ASP A 203 -47.10 -1.00 -5.22
N ASN A 204 -46.26 -0.01 -4.94
CA ASN A 204 -44.82 -0.03 -5.22
C ASN A 204 -43.99 -0.61 -4.07
N PHE A 205 -44.59 -0.81 -2.90
CA PHE A 205 -43.90 -1.35 -1.74
C PHE A 205 -43.71 -2.85 -1.89
N ILE A 206 -42.53 -3.32 -1.51
CA ILE A 206 -42.19 -4.74 -1.50
C ILE A 206 -42.35 -5.26 -0.07
N ASP A 207 -43.14 -6.31 0.08
CA ASP A 207 -43.36 -7.01 1.33
C ASP A 207 -42.14 -7.89 1.67
N MET A 208 -41.53 -7.61 2.83
CA MET A 208 -40.37 -8.30 3.38
C MET A 208 -40.69 -9.07 4.65
N SER A 209 -41.95 -9.22 5.03
CA SER A 209 -42.36 -9.90 6.26
C SER A 209 -41.78 -11.31 6.37
N SER A 210 -41.71 -12.07 5.26
CA SER A 210 -41.16 -13.43 5.25
C SER A 210 -39.64 -13.52 5.24
N GLU A 211 -38.95 -12.43 4.89
CA GLU A 211 -37.49 -12.38 4.75
C GLU A 211 -36.83 -11.67 5.94
N SER A 212 -37.60 -10.88 6.69
CA SER A 212 -37.16 -10.19 7.89
C SER A 212 -36.72 -11.16 8.99
N VAL A 213 -35.56 -10.88 9.58
CA VAL A 213 -35.06 -11.62 10.74
C VAL A 213 -35.36 -10.81 11.99
N TRP A 214 -35.98 -11.47 12.98
CA TRP A 214 -36.37 -10.83 14.24
C TRP A 214 -35.56 -11.37 15.41
N SER A 215 -35.04 -10.46 16.22
CA SER A 215 -34.35 -10.79 17.47
C SER A 215 -34.65 -9.73 18.52
N ASN A 216 -35.32 -10.12 19.61
CA ASN A 216 -35.63 -9.24 20.75
C ASN A 216 -36.29 -7.89 20.35
N GLY A 217 -37.24 -7.90 19.41
CA GLY A 217 -37.96 -6.69 18.98
C GLY A 217 -37.23 -5.84 17.93
N ILE A 218 -36.03 -6.25 17.52
CA ILE A 218 -35.27 -5.65 16.41
C ILE A 218 -35.53 -6.47 15.15
N PHE A 219 -35.88 -5.78 14.07
CA PHE A 219 -35.94 -6.36 12.73
C PHE A 219 -34.64 -6.10 11.99
N GLU A 220 -34.24 -7.03 11.13
CA GLU A 220 -33.11 -6.89 10.20
C GLU A 220 -33.57 -7.32 8.80
N LEU A 221 -33.22 -6.51 7.80
CA LEU A 221 -33.55 -6.68 6.39
C LEU A 221 -32.29 -6.61 5.56
N SER A 222 -32.21 -7.45 4.53
CA SER A 222 -31.22 -7.33 3.46
C SER A 222 -31.94 -6.93 2.19
N ILE A 223 -31.70 -5.71 1.73
CA ILE A 223 -32.39 -5.12 0.59
C ILE A 223 -31.44 -5.09 -0.61
N GLU A 224 -31.83 -5.69 -1.73
CA GLU A 224 -31.01 -5.65 -2.94
C GLU A 224 -31.01 -4.25 -3.55
N VAL A 225 -29.82 -3.73 -3.86
CA VAL A 225 -29.61 -2.42 -4.49
C VAL A 225 -28.90 -2.52 -5.84
N THR A 226 -28.70 -3.73 -6.37
CA THR A 226 -27.89 -3.99 -7.58
C THR A 226 -28.46 -3.30 -8.83
N ASP A 227 -29.79 -3.18 -8.93
CA ASP A 227 -30.48 -2.59 -10.08
C ASP A 227 -30.69 -1.07 -9.93
N HIS A 228 -30.16 -0.46 -8.87
CA HIS A 228 -30.20 0.98 -8.65
C HIS A 228 -28.90 1.64 -9.15
N ASP A 229 -29.04 2.83 -9.72
CA ASP A 229 -27.91 3.66 -10.15
C ASP A 229 -27.11 4.15 -8.92
N ASP A 230 -25.86 4.56 -9.14
CA ASP A 230 -25.04 5.10 -8.08
C ASP A 230 -25.58 6.46 -7.61
N GLY A 231 -25.53 6.72 -6.31
CA GLY A 231 -25.97 7.97 -5.71
C GLY A 231 -26.81 7.81 -4.45
N TRP A 232 -27.40 8.92 -4.03
CA TRP A 232 -28.23 8.99 -2.83
C TRP A 232 -29.61 8.41 -3.09
N HIS A 233 -30.01 7.50 -2.22
CA HIS A 233 -31.33 6.89 -2.24
C HIS A 233 -32.01 7.04 -0.87
N ASP A 234 -33.29 7.36 -0.89
CA ASP A 234 -34.15 7.37 0.29
C ASP A 234 -34.87 6.03 0.37
N LEU A 235 -34.63 5.32 1.48
CA LEU A 235 -35.28 4.08 1.84
C LEU A 235 -36.41 4.38 2.81
N TYR A 236 -37.63 4.09 2.39
CA TYR A 236 -38.82 4.14 3.24
C TYR A 236 -39.13 2.73 3.72
N ILE A 237 -39.26 2.56 5.04
CA ILE A 237 -39.73 1.31 5.64
C ILE A 237 -41.08 1.61 6.30
N VAL A 238 -42.06 0.77 5.99
CA VAL A 238 -43.42 0.81 6.52
C VAL A 238 -43.62 -0.40 7.41
N ALA A 239 -44.17 -0.17 8.61
CA ALA A 239 -44.71 -1.19 9.48
C ALA A 239 -46.25 -1.15 9.43
N GLU A 240 -46.87 -2.31 9.17
CA GLU A 240 -48.32 -2.48 9.14
C GLU A 240 -48.80 -3.42 10.27
N ASP A 241 -49.83 -3.00 10.99
CA ASP A 241 -50.58 -3.88 11.89
C ASP A 241 -51.77 -4.48 11.13
N GLU A 242 -51.65 -5.74 10.72
CA GLU A 242 -52.69 -6.48 9.98
C GLU A 242 -54.04 -6.47 10.71
N SER A 243 -54.03 -6.48 12.05
CA SER A 243 -55.25 -6.57 12.86
C SER A 243 -56.08 -5.28 12.82
N SER A 244 -55.42 -4.14 12.74
CA SER A 244 -56.06 -2.82 12.74
C SER A 244 -56.04 -2.13 11.37
N GLY A 245 -55.24 -2.64 10.42
CA GLY A 245 -54.99 -2.02 9.12
C GLY A 245 -54.29 -0.66 9.23
N LYS A 246 -53.59 -0.41 10.34
CA LYS A 246 -52.89 0.85 10.58
C LYS A 246 -51.41 0.70 10.29
N VAL A 247 -50.82 1.78 9.78
CA VAL A 247 -49.44 1.79 9.32
C VAL A 247 -48.66 2.94 9.96
N ALA A 248 -47.36 2.74 10.11
CA ALA A 248 -46.37 3.78 10.40
C ALA A 248 -45.17 3.60 9.48
N TYR A 249 -44.39 4.65 9.30
CA TYR A 249 -43.19 4.60 8.46
C TYR A 249 -42.06 5.43 9.06
N ASP A 250 -40.84 5.07 8.69
CA ASP A 250 -39.64 5.87 8.91
C ASP A 250 -38.78 5.83 7.64
N CYS A 251 -37.85 6.78 7.52
CA CYS A 251 -37.01 6.91 6.34
C CYS A 251 -35.53 7.05 6.72
N SER A 252 -34.68 6.41 5.92
CA SER A 252 -33.24 6.51 5.99
C SER A 252 -32.66 6.78 4.60
N SER A 253 -31.64 7.62 4.50
CA SER A 253 -30.94 7.81 3.24
C SER A 253 -29.66 6.99 3.21
N ILE A 254 -29.50 6.22 2.14
CA ILE A 254 -28.35 5.37 1.87
C ILE A 254 -27.55 5.89 0.67
N ARG A 255 -26.28 5.52 0.63
CA ARG A 255 -25.39 5.76 -0.51
C ARG A 255 -25.24 4.46 -1.28
N VAL A 256 -25.83 4.40 -2.46
CA VAL A 256 -25.68 3.27 -3.38
C VAL A 256 -24.46 3.51 -4.25
N ASP A 257 -23.60 2.52 -4.31
CA ASP A 257 -22.38 2.52 -5.12
C ASP A 257 -22.11 1.09 -5.58
N ASN A 258 -22.58 0.77 -6.78
CA ASN A 258 -22.46 -0.53 -7.42
C ASN A 258 -21.33 -0.57 -8.45
N SER A 259 -20.69 0.56 -8.73
CA SER A 259 -19.59 0.64 -9.70
C SER A 259 -18.23 0.61 -9.01
N ALA A 260 -17.23 0.09 -9.72
CA ALA A 260 -15.85 0.15 -9.25
C ALA A 260 -15.18 1.44 -9.75
N PRO A 261 -14.20 1.98 -9.00
CA PRO A 261 -13.50 3.19 -9.41
C PRO A 261 -12.78 2.98 -10.73
N GLN A 262 -12.79 4.00 -11.59
CA GLN A 262 -12.03 4.00 -12.83
C GLN A 262 -10.57 4.35 -12.53
N VAL A 263 -9.71 3.34 -12.43
CA VAL A 263 -8.30 3.50 -12.09
C VAL A 263 -7.49 4.01 -13.28
N PHE A 264 -6.57 4.94 -13.01
CA PHE A 264 -5.69 5.54 -14.01
C PHE A 264 -4.26 5.68 -13.47
N ILE A 265 -3.27 5.45 -14.33
CA ILE A 265 -1.85 5.67 -14.03
C ILE A 265 -1.24 6.46 -15.20
N ASP A 266 -0.70 7.64 -14.93
CA ASP A 266 0.19 8.37 -15.83
C ASP A 266 1.65 8.23 -15.40
N SER A 267 2.52 7.92 -16.36
CA SER A 267 3.96 7.75 -16.17
C SER A 267 4.66 7.61 -17.52
N PRO A 268 5.97 7.88 -17.63
CA PRO A 268 6.73 7.45 -18.80
C PRO A 268 6.83 5.92 -18.86
N ASP A 269 7.02 5.39 -20.07
CA ASP A 269 7.22 3.95 -20.31
C ASP A 269 8.70 3.55 -20.18
N GLU A 270 9.60 4.54 -20.21
CA GLU A 270 11.03 4.34 -20.24
C GLU A 270 11.74 5.54 -19.58
N ILE A 271 12.77 5.24 -18.79
CA ILE A 271 13.64 6.23 -18.15
C ILE A 271 15.06 5.66 -18.06
N SER A 272 16.08 6.52 -18.01
CA SER A 272 17.44 6.09 -17.72
C SER A 272 17.67 6.03 -16.21
N GLU A 273 18.58 5.16 -15.78
CA GLU A 273 18.96 5.07 -14.38
C GLU A 273 19.70 6.31 -13.86
N GLY A 274 19.82 6.43 -12.54
CA GLY A 274 20.63 7.48 -11.91
C GLY A 274 20.07 8.92 -12.00
N TYR A 275 18.84 9.10 -12.51
CA TYR A 275 18.10 10.38 -12.45
C TYR A 275 17.23 10.47 -11.18
N ASP A 276 16.52 11.60 -10.97
CA ASP A 276 15.67 11.96 -9.80
C ASP A 276 14.47 11.00 -9.51
N GLY A 277 14.50 9.75 -10.01
CA GLY A 277 13.45 8.76 -9.91
C GLY A 277 12.33 8.96 -10.93
N ILE A 278 11.42 7.99 -11.00
CA ILE A 278 10.20 8.06 -11.80
C ILE A 278 9.01 8.40 -10.88
N HIS A 279 8.16 9.30 -11.35
CA HIS A 279 6.90 9.63 -10.68
C HIS A 279 5.73 8.93 -11.37
N PHE A 280 4.87 8.28 -10.60
CA PHE A 280 3.61 7.73 -11.07
C PHE A 280 2.46 8.57 -10.53
N ASP A 281 1.61 9.03 -11.43
CA ASP A 281 0.47 9.88 -11.13
C ASP A 281 -0.84 9.10 -11.29
N GLY A 282 -1.50 8.80 -10.17
CA GLY A 282 -2.82 8.17 -10.13
C GLY A 282 -3.97 9.16 -9.93
N THR A 283 -3.72 10.47 -10.00
CA THR A 283 -4.72 11.51 -9.70
C THR A 283 -5.88 11.55 -10.69
N GLY A 284 -5.73 10.96 -11.88
CA GLY A 284 -6.84 10.77 -12.82
C GLY A 284 -7.88 9.73 -12.39
N THR A 285 -7.59 8.94 -11.35
CA THR A 285 -8.54 7.96 -10.80
C THR A 285 -9.75 8.66 -10.19
N ASN A 286 -10.95 8.16 -10.50
CA ASN A 286 -12.23 8.69 -10.03
C ASN A 286 -13.27 7.57 -9.90
N ASP A 287 -14.32 7.87 -9.16
CA ASP A 287 -15.38 6.94 -8.77
C ASP A 287 -16.76 7.46 -9.18
N GLY A 288 -16.85 7.95 -10.43
CA GLY A 288 -18.09 8.47 -11.00
C GLY A 288 -18.78 9.50 -10.11
N ASP A 289 -19.97 9.16 -9.61
CA ASP A 289 -20.85 10.00 -8.79
C ASP A 289 -20.28 10.31 -7.39
N TRP A 290 -19.41 9.44 -6.86
CA TRP A 290 -18.77 9.61 -5.55
C TRP A 290 -17.40 10.31 -5.64
N GLY A 291 -16.86 10.46 -6.85
CA GLY A 291 -15.70 11.28 -7.13
C GLY A 291 -14.40 10.67 -6.61
N ILE A 292 -13.69 11.37 -5.71
CA ILE A 292 -12.39 10.90 -5.19
C ILE A 292 -12.41 10.68 -3.67
N SER A 293 -13.54 10.96 -3.02
CA SER A 293 -13.62 10.96 -1.56
C SER A 293 -13.74 9.52 -1.04
N GLY A 294 -12.91 9.16 -0.07
CA GLY A 294 -12.91 7.82 0.52
C GLY A 294 -12.21 6.74 -0.31
N LEU A 295 -11.62 7.09 -1.44
CA LEU A 295 -10.77 6.18 -2.21
C LEU A 295 -9.49 5.82 -1.43
N ILE A 296 -9.17 4.53 -1.40
CA ILE A 296 -7.96 3.98 -0.82
C ILE A 296 -7.07 3.45 -1.94
N TYR A 297 -5.87 4.00 -2.07
CA TYR A 297 -4.91 3.65 -3.11
C TYR A 297 -3.92 2.62 -2.58
N VAL A 298 -3.63 1.59 -3.37
CA VAL A 298 -2.61 0.59 -3.10
C VAL A 298 -1.72 0.46 -4.33
N TRP A 299 -0.46 0.88 -4.18
CA TRP A 299 0.55 0.76 -5.22
C TRP A 299 1.48 -0.41 -4.94
N SER A 300 1.91 -1.10 -5.99
CA SER A 300 3.02 -2.05 -5.92
C SER A 300 3.91 -1.95 -7.15
N ILE A 301 5.22 -1.99 -6.97
CA ILE A 301 6.18 -2.12 -8.07
C ILE A 301 6.92 -3.45 -7.96
N THR A 302 6.99 -4.14 -9.10
CA THR A 302 7.61 -5.45 -9.22
C THR A 302 8.66 -5.42 -10.32
N LYS A 303 9.90 -5.84 -10.03
CA LYS A 303 10.94 -6.08 -11.02
C LYS A 303 10.69 -7.41 -11.71
N ILE A 304 10.75 -7.40 -13.04
CA ILE A 304 10.52 -8.57 -13.89
C ILE A 304 11.86 -9.09 -14.39
N ASN A 305 12.27 -10.24 -13.85
CA ASN A 305 13.42 -10.99 -14.33
C ASN A 305 12.95 -12.15 -15.22
N GLN A 306 13.86 -12.76 -15.99
CA GLN A 306 13.52 -13.81 -16.96
C GLN A 306 12.72 -14.98 -16.35
N ASN A 307 12.94 -15.31 -15.06
CA ASN A 307 12.28 -16.43 -14.37
C ASN A 307 11.75 -16.07 -12.97
N SER A 308 11.79 -14.80 -12.56
CA SER A 308 11.35 -14.38 -11.23
C SER A 308 10.70 -13.01 -11.27
N ARG A 309 9.81 -12.78 -10.31
CA ARG A 309 9.19 -11.49 -10.03
C ARG A 309 9.59 -11.10 -8.63
N GLU A 310 10.19 -9.94 -8.49
CA GLU A 310 10.66 -9.42 -7.22
C GLU A 310 9.85 -8.18 -6.86
N ASN A 311 9.15 -8.22 -5.72
CA ASN A 311 8.39 -7.07 -5.25
C ASN A 311 9.35 -6.06 -4.65
N MET A 312 9.48 -4.91 -5.31
CA MET A 312 10.37 -3.84 -4.88
C MET A 312 9.76 -3.07 -3.72
N PHE A 313 8.47 -2.69 -3.84
CA PHE A 313 7.74 -2.07 -2.74
C PHE A 313 6.22 -2.19 -2.91
N VAL A 314 5.53 -1.99 -1.78
CA VAL A 314 4.07 -1.83 -1.70
C VAL A 314 3.76 -0.68 -0.74
N ILE A 315 2.86 0.21 -1.11
CA ILE A 315 2.42 1.32 -0.27
C ILE A 315 0.91 1.53 -0.42
N SER A 316 0.25 1.85 0.68
CA SER A 316 -1.20 2.07 0.70
C SER A 316 -1.58 3.31 1.51
N GLY A 317 -2.67 3.95 1.15
CA GLY A 317 -3.28 5.03 1.92
C GLY A 317 -4.22 5.90 1.08
N PRO A 318 -5.17 6.60 1.71
CA PRO A 318 -6.10 7.50 1.02
C PRO A 318 -5.39 8.71 0.38
N GLU A 319 -4.24 9.11 0.92
CA GLU A 319 -3.43 10.23 0.41
C GLU A 319 -2.42 9.81 -0.67
N LYS A 320 -2.27 8.51 -0.96
CA LYS A 320 -1.28 7.97 -1.91
C LYS A 320 -1.76 8.05 -3.35
N ARG A 321 -2.19 9.22 -3.80
CA ARG A 321 -2.61 9.45 -5.20
C ARG A 321 -1.44 9.49 -6.18
N THR A 322 -0.24 9.77 -5.68
CA THR A 322 1.01 9.73 -6.44
C THR A 322 2.08 9.04 -5.62
N ILE A 323 3.07 8.46 -6.31
CA ILE A 323 4.23 7.81 -5.71
C ILE A 323 5.48 8.11 -6.55
N SER A 324 6.64 7.96 -5.93
CA SER A 324 7.94 8.02 -6.62
C SER A 324 8.66 6.69 -6.45
N PHE A 325 9.49 6.34 -7.42
CA PHE A 325 10.34 5.16 -7.39
C PHE A 325 11.75 5.52 -7.85
N ASP A 326 12.75 5.10 -7.09
CA ASP A 326 14.16 5.33 -7.42
C ASP A 326 14.57 4.44 -8.60
N THR A 327 15.33 5.01 -9.53
CA THR A 327 15.78 4.32 -10.75
C THR A 327 17.26 3.93 -10.62
N ASN A 328 17.65 3.36 -9.48
CA ASN A 328 19.05 2.96 -9.22
C ASN A 328 19.41 1.58 -9.76
N GLU A 329 18.41 0.83 -10.23
CA GLU A 329 18.63 -0.47 -10.85
C GLU A 329 17.98 -0.47 -12.23
N SER A 330 18.76 -0.78 -13.26
CA SER A 330 18.22 -1.01 -14.58
C SER A 330 17.38 -2.30 -14.63
N GLY A 331 16.51 -2.38 -15.64
CA GLY A 331 15.67 -3.55 -15.89
C GLY A 331 14.25 -3.23 -16.31
N VAL A 332 13.43 -4.27 -16.34
CA VAL A 332 12.00 -4.19 -16.68
C VAL A 332 11.18 -4.28 -15.40
N PHE A 333 10.22 -3.38 -15.24
CA PHE A 333 9.38 -3.27 -14.05
C PHE A 333 7.89 -3.22 -14.44
N GLU A 334 7.04 -3.59 -13.50
CA GLU A 334 5.59 -3.40 -13.56
C GLU A 334 5.15 -2.57 -12.35
N VAL A 335 4.42 -1.47 -12.60
CA VAL A 335 3.68 -0.74 -11.58
C VAL A 335 2.22 -1.17 -11.62
N THR A 336 1.65 -1.46 -10.46
CA THR A 336 0.22 -1.75 -10.32
C THR A 336 -0.38 -0.78 -9.32
N LEU A 337 -1.48 -0.15 -9.71
CA LEU A 337 -2.35 0.62 -8.83
C LEU A 337 -3.67 -0.13 -8.69
N ARG A 338 -4.05 -0.43 -7.45
CA ARG A 338 -5.39 -0.89 -7.10
C ARG A 338 -6.06 0.16 -6.24
N VAL A 339 -7.30 0.49 -6.54
CA VAL A 339 -8.08 1.47 -5.77
C VAL A 339 -9.38 0.83 -5.32
N THR A 340 -9.76 1.10 -4.08
CA THR A 340 -11.00 0.64 -3.46
C THR A 340 -11.79 1.85 -2.96
N ASP A 341 -13.09 1.89 -3.18
CA ASP A 341 -14.01 2.94 -2.69
C ASP A 341 -14.61 2.62 -1.29
N ASN A 342 -15.58 3.44 -0.85
CA ASN A 342 -16.25 3.28 0.44
C ASN A 342 -17.25 2.12 0.48
N ALA A 343 -17.87 1.78 -0.64
CA ALA A 343 -18.77 0.62 -0.76
C ALA A 343 -18.02 -0.70 -1.00
N ARG A 344 -16.68 -0.63 -1.03
CA ARG A 344 -15.73 -1.73 -1.17
C ARG A 344 -15.65 -2.31 -2.59
N ASN A 345 -16.14 -1.60 -3.61
CA ASN A 345 -15.81 -1.97 -4.97
C ASN A 345 -14.32 -1.61 -5.22
N SER A 346 -13.70 -2.30 -6.18
CA SER A 346 -12.28 -2.06 -6.46
C SER A 346 -11.92 -2.43 -7.88
N ASP A 347 -11.01 -1.66 -8.47
CA ASP A 347 -10.40 -1.95 -9.77
C ASP A 347 -8.87 -1.80 -9.69
N SER A 348 -8.16 -2.28 -10.71
CA SER A 348 -6.71 -2.20 -10.78
C SER A 348 -6.18 -2.03 -12.20
N VAL A 349 -5.14 -1.22 -12.33
CA VAL A 349 -4.38 -1.04 -13.57
C VAL A 349 -2.92 -1.44 -13.34
N THR A 350 -2.36 -2.17 -14.29
CA THR A 350 -0.93 -2.52 -14.32
C THR A 350 -0.28 -1.95 -15.57
N LYS A 351 0.89 -1.34 -15.43
CA LYS A 351 1.68 -0.77 -16.52
C LYS A 351 3.14 -1.23 -16.42
N SER A 352 3.72 -1.64 -17.54
CA SER A 352 5.15 -1.97 -17.61
C SER A 352 5.97 -0.73 -17.95
N PHE A 353 7.16 -0.62 -17.37
CA PHE A 353 8.14 0.42 -17.70
C PHE A 353 9.56 -0.15 -17.66
N ILE A 354 10.50 0.54 -18.31
CA ILE A 354 11.90 0.10 -18.43
C ILE A 354 12.82 1.18 -17.82
N VAL A 355 13.71 0.76 -16.95
CA VAL A 355 14.85 1.57 -16.51
C VAL A 355 16.07 1.14 -17.34
N LYS A 356 16.61 2.05 -18.13
CA LYS A 356 17.75 1.82 -19.03
C LYS A 356 19.06 2.11 -18.33
N ASN A 357 19.97 1.13 -18.42
CA ASN A 357 21.36 1.30 -18.07
C ASN A 357 22.01 2.39 -18.94
N ILE A 358 22.91 3.17 -18.35
CA ILE A 358 23.78 4.13 -19.01
C ILE A 358 25.19 3.52 -19.03
N GLU A 359 25.81 3.45 -20.21
CA GLU A 359 27.15 2.87 -20.31
C GLU A 359 28.21 3.76 -19.64
N PRO A 360 29.24 3.17 -18.99
CA PRO A 360 30.35 3.93 -18.41
C PRO A 360 31.13 4.67 -19.50
N VAL A 361 31.75 5.78 -19.11
CA VAL A 361 32.70 6.51 -19.96
C VAL A 361 34.12 6.25 -19.47
N ALA A 362 34.85 5.41 -20.19
CA ALA A 362 36.26 5.15 -19.92
C ALA A 362 37.12 6.42 -20.15
N ARG A 363 38.03 6.72 -19.23
CA ARG A 363 39.06 7.75 -19.40
C ARG A 363 40.42 7.22 -18.95
N LEU A 364 41.44 7.44 -19.77
CA LEU A 364 42.80 6.96 -19.54
C LEU A 364 43.77 8.14 -19.40
N LEU A 365 44.56 8.13 -18.33
CA LEU A 365 45.74 8.97 -18.16
C LEU A 365 46.99 8.08 -18.15
N ILE A 366 48.03 8.48 -18.90
CA ILE A 366 49.38 7.93 -18.79
C ILE A 366 50.30 9.04 -18.29
N ASP A 367 50.91 8.86 -17.13
CA ASP A 367 51.71 9.88 -16.40
C ASP A 367 50.98 11.22 -16.25
N GLY A 368 49.66 11.16 -16.00
CA GLY A 368 48.80 12.33 -15.86
C GLY A 368 48.41 13.00 -17.19
N THR A 369 48.82 12.46 -18.33
CA THR A 369 48.43 12.95 -19.66
C THR A 369 47.25 12.16 -20.20
N PRO A 370 46.14 12.80 -20.62
CA PRO A 370 45.00 12.09 -21.20
C PRO A 370 45.37 11.43 -22.53
N ILE A 371 44.97 10.18 -22.67
CA ILE A 371 45.14 9.37 -23.88
C ILE A 371 43.76 8.95 -24.39
N TYR A 372 43.56 9.11 -25.69
CA TYR A 372 42.32 8.78 -26.36
C TYR A 372 42.40 7.45 -27.12
N ASP A 373 41.23 6.88 -27.42
CA ASP A 373 41.14 5.63 -28.17
C ASP A 373 41.80 5.74 -29.56
N GLY A 374 42.56 4.72 -29.92
CA GLY A 374 43.32 4.63 -31.17
C GLY A 374 44.63 5.42 -31.20
N GLU A 375 45.00 6.12 -30.12
CA GLU A 375 46.27 6.85 -30.07
C GLU A 375 47.50 5.92 -30.01
N THR A 376 48.66 6.51 -30.30
CA THR A 376 49.95 5.84 -30.14
C THR A 376 50.72 6.49 -29.01
N PHE A 377 51.20 5.70 -28.06
CA PHE A 377 52.09 6.12 -26.99
C PHE A 377 53.47 5.46 -27.15
N ARG A 378 54.54 6.14 -26.74
CA ARG A 378 55.90 5.61 -26.80
C ARG A 378 56.40 5.31 -25.40
N LEU A 379 56.90 4.10 -25.19
CA LEU A 379 57.43 3.62 -23.91
C LEU A 379 58.80 2.99 -24.16
N ALA A 380 59.81 3.36 -23.36
CA ALA A 380 61.10 2.68 -23.39
C ALA A 380 61.00 1.36 -22.61
N GLU A 381 61.62 0.28 -23.09
CA GLU A 381 61.47 -1.08 -22.53
C GLU A 381 61.84 -1.18 -21.04
N GLU A 382 62.80 -0.38 -20.58
CA GLU A 382 63.29 -0.35 -19.19
C GLU A 382 62.61 0.75 -18.33
N SER A 383 61.57 1.40 -18.85
CA SER A 383 60.85 2.47 -18.15
C SER A 383 59.48 2.02 -17.65
N THR A 384 58.99 2.70 -16.62
CA THR A 384 57.64 2.54 -16.10
C THR A 384 56.87 3.84 -16.23
N VAL A 385 55.56 3.71 -16.43
CA VAL A 385 54.59 4.81 -16.47
C VAL A 385 53.45 4.50 -15.51
N ILE A 386 52.77 5.53 -15.03
CA ILE A 386 51.55 5.37 -14.24
C ILE A 386 50.37 5.37 -15.20
N ILE A 387 49.64 4.25 -15.23
CA ILE A 387 48.35 4.15 -15.90
C ILE A 387 47.25 4.44 -14.87
N ASP A 388 46.35 5.33 -15.21
CA ASP A 388 45.29 5.79 -14.31
C ASP A 388 43.96 5.93 -15.05
N ALA A 389 42.95 5.21 -14.56
CA ALA A 389 41.58 5.16 -15.05
C ALA A 389 40.57 5.78 -14.07
N THR A 390 41.02 6.34 -12.95
CA THR A 390 40.15 6.89 -11.88
C THR A 390 39.32 8.10 -12.33
N THR A 391 39.63 8.68 -13.49
CA THR A 391 38.85 9.76 -14.11
C THR A 391 37.73 9.25 -15.02
N SER A 392 37.56 7.94 -15.16
CA SER A 392 36.37 7.36 -15.81
C SER A 392 35.12 7.77 -15.03
N SER A 393 33.98 7.86 -15.71
CA SER A 393 32.73 8.31 -15.06
C SER A 393 31.55 7.45 -15.48
N ASP A 394 30.55 7.43 -14.62
CA ASP A 394 29.24 6.86 -14.89
C ASP A 394 28.15 7.68 -14.17
N THR A 395 26.94 7.15 -14.11
CA THR A 395 25.82 7.55 -13.24
C THR A 395 26.19 7.56 -11.76
N GLU A 396 25.37 8.22 -10.94
CA GLU A 396 25.61 8.31 -9.51
C GLU A 396 25.47 6.95 -8.78
N ASN A 397 24.60 6.06 -9.29
CA ASN A 397 24.47 4.70 -8.77
C ASN A 397 25.71 3.84 -9.07
N ASP A 398 26.37 4.05 -10.22
CA ASP A 398 27.38 3.08 -10.70
C ASP A 398 28.82 3.55 -10.54
N ILE A 399 29.04 4.86 -10.34
CA ILE A 399 30.39 5.43 -10.22
C ILE A 399 31.28 4.76 -9.16
N ASN A 400 30.68 4.26 -8.07
CA ASN A 400 31.40 3.60 -6.98
C ASN A 400 31.57 2.09 -7.17
N SER A 401 30.82 1.47 -8.09
CA SER A 401 30.89 0.03 -8.43
C SER A 401 31.70 -0.24 -9.69
N LEU A 402 32.15 0.81 -10.42
CA LEU A 402 32.97 0.66 -11.63
C LEU A 402 34.18 -0.25 -11.45
N ARG A 403 34.30 -1.19 -12.40
CA ARG A 403 35.37 -2.17 -12.45
C ARG A 403 36.31 -1.87 -13.62
N PHE A 404 37.61 -1.83 -13.33
CA PHE A 404 38.65 -1.48 -14.31
C PHE A 404 39.49 -2.71 -14.66
N VAL A 405 39.45 -3.16 -15.91
CA VAL A 405 40.23 -4.30 -16.40
C VAL A 405 41.23 -3.82 -17.45
N TRP A 406 42.50 -4.15 -17.24
CA TRP A 406 43.59 -3.80 -18.14
C TRP A 406 44.04 -5.03 -18.92
N ARG A 407 44.20 -4.87 -20.23
CA ARG A 407 44.58 -5.95 -21.14
C ARG A 407 45.79 -5.56 -21.99
N VAL A 408 46.70 -6.50 -22.21
CA VAL A 408 47.78 -6.39 -23.20
C VAL A 408 47.50 -7.39 -24.30
N ASN A 409 47.39 -6.91 -25.55
CA ASN A 409 47.03 -7.74 -26.70
C ASN A 409 45.77 -8.60 -26.43
N ASN A 410 44.77 -7.97 -25.81
CA ASN A 410 43.50 -8.58 -25.39
C ASN A 410 43.59 -9.65 -24.28
N VAL A 411 44.76 -9.83 -23.65
CA VAL A 411 44.94 -10.71 -22.48
C VAL A 411 44.85 -9.86 -21.20
N PRO A 412 43.92 -10.16 -20.26
CA PRO A 412 43.82 -9.44 -18.99
C PRO A 412 45.08 -9.60 -18.14
N ILE A 413 45.61 -8.49 -17.65
CA ILE A 413 46.85 -8.45 -16.85
C ILE A 413 46.67 -7.81 -15.47
N TYR A 414 45.63 -7.00 -15.28
CA TYR A 414 45.43 -6.27 -14.04
C TYR A 414 43.98 -5.80 -13.88
N GLU A 415 43.55 -5.70 -12.62
CA GLU A 415 42.26 -5.13 -12.24
C GLU A 415 42.47 -4.05 -11.17
N GLY A 416 41.95 -2.85 -11.42
CA GLY A 416 42.06 -1.69 -10.51
C GLY A 416 42.27 -0.36 -11.24
N GLY A 417 41.96 0.75 -10.56
CA GLY A 417 41.90 2.08 -11.17
C GLY A 417 43.26 2.70 -11.52
N THR A 418 44.34 2.38 -10.80
CA THR A 418 45.66 2.99 -11.03
C THR A 418 46.78 2.01 -10.75
N ARG A 419 47.84 2.01 -11.57
CA ARG A 419 49.01 1.15 -11.37
C ARG A 419 50.27 1.69 -12.05
N GLU A 420 51.44 1.32 -11.54
CA GLU A 420 52.71 1.40 -12.26
C GLU A 420 52.81 0.27 -13.31
N PHE A 421 52.96 0.65 -14.58
CA PHE A 421 52.99 -0.23 -15.74
C PHE A 421 54.34 -0.12 -16.46
N GLY A 422 54.97 -1.25 -16.74
CA GLY A 422 56.22 -1.34 -17.49
C GLY A 422 56.07 -2.25 -18.71
N TRP A 423 57.14 -2.38 -19.48
CA TRP A 423 57.15 -3.23 -20.68
C TRP A 423 56.85 -4.70 -20.33
N PRO A 424 55.85 -5.34 -20.96
CA PRO A 424 55.52 -6.74 -20.66
C PRO A 424 56.63 -7.70 -21.11
N ASN A 425 57.04 -8.63 -20.23
CA ASN A 425 58.06 -9.64 -20.54
C ASN A 425 57.72 -10.53 -21.75
N GLU A 426 56.43 -10.65 -22.06
CA GLU A 426 55.89 -11.49 -23.15
C GLU A 426 55.75 -10.72 -24.47
N ALA A 427 55.93 -9.39 -24.47
CA ALA A 427 55.85 -8.55 -25.65
C ALA A 427 57.25 -8.31 -26.24
N SER A 428 57.55 -8.93 -27.38
CA SER A 428 58.81 -8.72 -28.12
C SER A 428 58.76 -7.58 -29.13
N GLU A 429 57.59 -6.95 -29.32
CA GLU A 429 57.30 -5.90 -30.31
C GLU A 429 56.26 -4.91 -29.74
N ASP A 430 55.82 -3.94 -30.55
CA ASP A 430 54.70 -3.05 -30.24
C ASP A 430 53.46 -3.85 -29.78
N PHE A 431 52.73 -3.34 -28.79
CA PHE A 431 51.56 -4.02 -28.22
C PHE A 431 50.40 -3.06 -28.01
N ILE A 432 49.18 -3.60 -27.95
CA ILE A 432 47.98 -2.82 -27.66
C ILE A 432 47.68 -2.92 -26.17
N LEU A 433 47.68 -1.79 -25.48
CA LEU A 433 47.14 -1.65 -24.13
C LEU A 433 45.66 -1.28 -24.24
N THR A 434 44.79 -2.05 -23.61
CA THR A 434 43.35 -1.77 -23.56
C THR A 434 42.89 -1.60 -22.12
N LEU A 435 42.24 -0.48 -21.83
CA LEU A 435 41.45 -0.25 -20.64
C LEU A 435 40.00 -0.61 -20.96
N GLU A 436 39.39 -1.45 -20.14
CA GLU A 436 37.96 -1.78 -20.16
C GLU A 436 37.36 -1.37 -18.82
N VAL A 437 36.35 -0.49 -18.86
CA VAL A 437 35.62 -0.01 -17.70
C VAL A 437 34.23 -0.62 -17.77
N ILE A 438 33.81 -1.32 -16.71
CA ILE A 438 32.58 -2.11 -16.67
C ILE A 438 31.73 -1.60 -15.51
N ASP A 439 30.44 -1.38 -15.75
CA ASP A 439 29.43 -1.04 -14.73
C ASP A 439 28.94 -2.31 -13.98
N ASP A 440 27.98 -2.15 -13.07
CA ASP A 440 27.36 -3.26 -12.31
C ASP A 440 26.37 -4.08 -13.13
N ASP A 441 25.83 -3.50 -14.22
CA ASP A 441 25.01 -4.15 -15.24
C ASP A 441 25.82 -4.89 -16.32
N SER A 442 27.14 -4.99 -16.14
CA SER A 442 28.07 -5.71 -17.01
C SER A 442 28.20 -5.14 -18.43
N ILE A 443 27.80 -3.90 -18.65
CA ILE A 443 28.10 -3.14 -19.86
C ILE A 443 29.44 -2.43 -19.69
N SER A 444 30.16 -2.25 -20.80
CA SER A 444 31.54 -1.81 -20.75
C SER A 444 31.90 -0.81 -21.83
N SER A 445 32.76 0.15 -21.48
CA SER A 445 33.44 1.05 -22.41
C SER A 445 34.94 0.75 -22.45
N THR A 446 35.55 0.86 -23.62
CA THR A 446 36.97 0.53 -23.83
C THR A 446 37.78 1.66 -24.45
N ILE A 447 39.05 1.78 -24.05
CA ILE A 447 40.07 2.60 -24.73
C ILE A 447 41.25 1.68 -25.09
N SER A 448 41.64 1.66 -26.37
CA SER A 448 42.78 0.91 -26.88
C SER A 448 43.86 1.84 -27.42
N VAL A 449 45.10 1.65 -26.97
CA VAL A 449 46.26 2.48 -27.31
C VAL A 449 47.39 1.59 -27.82
N LEU A 450 48.02 1.99 -28.94
CA LEU A 450 49.20 1.31 -29.46
C LEU A 450 50.45 1.81 -28.71
N ILE A 451 51.11 0.93 -27.97
CA ILE A 451 52.38 1.21 -27.31
C ILE A 451 53.52 0.80 -28.23
N ARG A 452 54.39 1.76 -28.60
CA ARG A 452 55.61 1.49 -29.38
C ARG A 452 56.86 1.59 -28.54
N GLY A 453 57.79 0.68 -28.82
CA GLY A 453 59.11 0.68 -28.22
C GLY A 453 59.90 1.91 -28.63
N GLU A 454 60.40 2.66 -27.66
CA GLU A 454 61.39 3.69 -27.93
C GLU A 454 62.74 3.02 -28.18
N ASN A 455 63.12 2.86 -29.45
CA ASN A 455 64.45 2.38 -29.83
C ASN A 455 65.50 3.32 -29.21
N VAL A 456 66.15 2.87 -28.14
CA VAL A 456 67.32 3.55 -27.60
C VAL A 456 68.38 3.53 -28.71
N PRO A 457 68.83 4.69 -29.25
CA PRO A 457 69.92 4.69 -30.19
C PRO A 457 71.12 4.06 -29.50
N VAL A 458 71.54 2.89 -29.98
CA VAL A 458 72.70 2.17 -29.45
C VAL A 458 73.85 3.15 -29.41
N SER A 459 74.29 3.52 -28.20
CA SER A 459 75.37 4.47 -27.99
C SER A 459 76.55 4.09 -28.87
N SER A 460 76.92 4.94 -29.83
CA SER A 460 77.93 4.65 -30.83
C SER A 460 79.34 4.70 -30.21
N PHE A 461 79.72 3.68 -29.44
CA PHE A 461 81.10 3.49 -28.98
C PHE A 461 81.96 2.74 -30.00
N LEU A 462 81.36 2.13 -31.03
CA LEU A 462 82.08 1.43 -32.10
C LEU A 462 83.10 2.31 -32.86
N PRO A 463 82.81 3.57 -33.25
CA PRO A 463 83.79 4.44 -33.90
C PRO A 463 84.97 4.79 -32.98
N VAL A 464 84.71 4.96 -31.68
CA VAL A 464 85.75 5.30 -30.68
C VAL A 464 86.67 4.12 -30.43
N ILE A 465 86.12 2.90 -30.32
CA ILE A 465 86.92 1.67 -30.18
C ILE A 465 87.77 1.43 -31.43
N ILE A 466 87.22 1.61 -32.63
CA ILE A 466 87.98 1.51 -33.89
C ILE A 466 89.08 2.57 -33.94
N LEU A 467 88.82 3.80 -33.47
CA LEU A 467 89.82 4.86 -33.40
C LEU A 467 90.95 4.52 -32.40
N PHE A 468 90.63 3.97 -31.23
CA PHE A 468 91.66 3.48 -30.28
C PHE A 468 92.48 2.32 -30.84
N VAL A 469 91.84 1.32 -31.47
CA VAL A 469 92.54 0.19 -32.10
C VAL A 469 93.44 0.67 -33.24
N SER A 470 92.97 1.60 -34.07
CA SER A 470 93.76 2.18 -35.17
C SER A 470 94.93 3.04 -34.67
N ALA A 471 94.77 3.78 -33.57
CA ALA A 471 95.85 4.54 -32.94
C ALA A 471 96.91 3.62 -32.32
N ILE A 472 96.51 2.50 -31.72
CA ILE A 472 97.43 1.47 -31.23
C ILE A 472 98.19 0.83 -32.40
N PHE A 473 97.50 0.52 -33.51
CA PHE A 473 98.14 -0.05 -34.70
C PHE A 473 99.12 0.94 -35.37
N PHE A 474 98.77 2.23 -35.42
CA PHE A 474 99.62 3.27 -35.96
C PHE A 474 100.87 3.51 -35.11
N THR A 475 100.72 3.59 -33.79
CA THR A 475 101.87 3.71 -32.86
C THR A 475 102.79 2.49 -32.92
N TYR A 476 102.24 1.28 -33.00
CA TYR A 476 103.02 0.05 -33.22
C TYR A 476 103.80 0.08 -34.56
N SER A 477 103.15 0.50 -35.65
CA SER A 477 103.79 0.60 -36.97
C SER A 477 104.93 1.63 -37.00
N VAL A 478 104.78 2.77 -36.33
CA VAL A 478 105.83 3.82 -36.27
C VAL A 478 107.02 3.37 -35.43
N ILE A 479 106.80 2.63 -34.34
CA ILE A 479 107.88 2.07 -33.52
C ILE A 479 108.65 0.98 -34.30
N ARG A 480 107.95 0.11 -35.03
CA ARG A 480 108.59 -0.94 -35.83
C ARG A 480 109.38 -0.38 -37.02
N PHE A 481 108.91 0.71 -37.64
CA PHE A 481 109.61 1.34 -38.78
C PHE A 481 110.91 2.09 -38.38
N ARG A 482 111.13 2.33 -37.08
CA ARG A 482 112.36 2.94 -36.55
C ARG A 482 113.38 1.94 -35.99
N GLY A 483 113.08 0.64 -36.09
CA GLY A 483 113.88 -0.43 -35.48
C GLY A 483 114.79 -1.23 -36.41
N ASP A 484 114.71 -1.08 -37.73
CA ASP A 484 115.52 -1.85 -38.69
C ASP A 484 116.43 -0.90 -39.51
N ASP A 485 117.58 -0.55 -38.94
CA ASP A 485 118.78 -0.10 -39.67
C ASP A 485 119.96 -0.92 -39.14
N GLU A 486 120.02 -2.21 -39.52
CA GLU A 486 121.25 -3.02 -39.48
C GLU A 486 121.42 -3.77 -40.81
N GLU A 487 122.44 -3.33 -41.56
CA GLU A 487 123.30 -4.06 -42.49
C GLU A 487 122.66 -5.00 -43.55
N SER A 488 122.54 -4.50 -44.79
CA SER A 488 122.48 -5.37 -45.97
C SER A 488 123.85 -5.45 -46.65
N ASP A 489 124.54 -6.57 -46.45
CA ASP A 489 125.73 -7.00 -47.17
C ASP A 489 125.46 -7.12 -48.69
N ILE A 490 126.21 -6.37 -49.50
CA ILE A 490 126.29 -6.55 -50.97
C ILE A 490 127.72 -6.99 -51.32
N PRO A 491 127.93 -8.12 -52.02
CA PRO A 491 129.25 -8.73 -52.16
C PRO A 491 130.16 -8.06 -53.20
N LYS A 492 131.46 -8.11 -52.93
CA LYS A 492 132.59 -7.51 -53.66
C LYS A 492 132.88 -8.15 -55.02
N TRP A 493 133.35 -7.33 -55.98
CA TRP A 493 134.19 -7.74 -57.10
C TRP A 493 135.32 -6.71 -57.34
N ILE A 494 136.56 -7.23 -57.31
CA ILE A 494 137.92 -6.74 -57.70
C ILE A 494 138.31 -5.30 -57.33
#